data_AF-A0A524L6I7-F1
#
_entry.id   AF-A0A524L6I7-F1
#
_cell.length_a   1.000
_cell.length_b   1.000
_cell.length_c   1.000
_cell.angle_alpha   90.00
_cell.angle_beta   90.00
_cell.angle_gamma   90.00
#
_symmetry.space_group_name_H-M   'P 1'
#
loop_
_entity.id
_entity.type
_entity.pdbx_description
1 polymer ?
#
loop_
_entity_poly.entity_id
_entity_poly.type
_entity_poly.pdbx_seq_one_letter_code
_entity_poly.pdbx_strand_id
1 'polypeptide(L)'
;AAGIPSVGITTGSACHLDARMVHEALHDLPMQGLDLLFIENVGNLVCPAIYDLGQERNVVMVSVTEGEDKPLKYPVMFRKADLVIVAKTDLLPALPDFRLDVLRDNLARVMPEPRSIALSARSGEGMGAWLAWLDELRGPLAAAAGDPGERRSA
;
A
#
# COMPACT_ATOMS: atom_id res chain seq x y z
N ALA A 1 -5.76 15.01 -14.06
CA ALA A 1 -4.78 14.32 -13.20
C ALA A 1 -4.51 15.19 -11.97
N ALA A 2 -4.24 14.61 -10.80
CA ALA A 2 -4.06 15.35 -9.55
C ALA A 2 -2.70 16.08 -9.42
N GLY A 3 -1.85 16.03 -10.46
CA GLY A 3 -0.53 16.69 -10.47
C GLY A 3 0.55 15.94 -9.68
N ILE A 4 0.28 14.70 -9.26
CA ILE A 4 1.24 13.86 -8.52
C ILE A 4 2.20 13.21 -9.52
N PRO A 5 3.54 13.31 -9.34
CA PRO A 5 4.51 12.58 -10.14
C PRO A 5 4.28 11.07 -10.07
N SER A 6 4.26 10.40 -11.22
CA SER A 6 4.03 8.95 -11.30
C SER A 6 4.74 8.36 -12.51
N VAL A 7 5.31 7.17 -12.34
CA VAL A 7 5.92 6.37 -13.41
C VAL A 7 5.16 5.06 -13.53
N GLY A 8 4.73 4.72 -14.74
CA GLY A 8 4.02 3.47 -15.01
C GLY A 8 5.01 2.34 -15.35
N ILE A 9 4.85 1.18 -14.69
CA ILE A 9 5.63 -0.02 -15.00
C ILE A 9 4.76 -0.99 -15.80
N THR A 10 5.17 -1.30 -17.03
CA THR A 10 4.49 -2.32 -17.84
C THR A 10 5.11 -3.69 -17.56
N THR A 11 4.40 -4.54 -16.82
CA THR A 11 4.89 -5.87 -16.42
C THR A 11 4.82 -6.93 -17.52
N GLY A 12 4.17 -6.62 -18.65
CA GLY A 12 3.94 -7.58 -19.73
C GLY A 12 3.09 -8.75 -19.25
N SER A 13 3.66 -9.95 -19.23
CA SER A 13 3.00 -11.17 -18.73
C SER A 13 3.24 -11.46 -17.25
N ALA A 14 4.08 -10.67 -16.56
CA ALA A 14 4.36 -10.89 -15.14
C ALA A 14 3.16 -10.49 -14.25
N CYS A 15 2.84 -11.37 -13.30
CA CYS A 15 1.72 -11.21 -12.36
C CYS A 15 2.08 -10.42 -11.07
N HIS A 16 3.27 -9.83 -11.01
CA HIS A 16 3.82 -9.08 -9.88
C HIS A 16 4.87 -8.08 -10.35
N LEU A 17 5.19 -7.11 -9.50
CA LEU A 17 6.43 -6.34 -9.57
C LEU A 17 7.56 -7.07 -8.84
N ASP A 18 8.79 -6.88 -9.29
CA ASP A 18 10.01 -7.26 -8.59
C ASP A 18 10.85 -6.00 -8.25
N ALA A 19 11.85 -6.16 -7.38
CA ALA A 19 12.72 -5.06 -6.95
C ALA A 19 13.48 -4.40 -8.10
N ARG A 20 13.81 -5.14 -9.17
CA ARG A 20 14.54 -4.59 -10.33
C ARG A 20 13.63 -3.67 -11.13
N MET A 21 12.39 -4.08 -11.39
CA MET A 21 11.39 -3.24 -12.07
C MET A 21 11.14 -1.93 -11.32
N VAL A 22 11.00 -2.01 -9.99
CA VAL A 22 10.85 -0.82 -9.14
C VAL A 22 12.11 0.04 -9.20
N HIS A 23 13.30 -0.56 -9.03
CA HIS A 23 14.57 0.15 -9.09
C HIS A 23 14.75 0.93 -10.40
N GLU A 24 14.41 0.32 -11.54
CA GLU A 24 14.46 0.98 -12.86
C GLU A 24 13.53 2.20 -12.90
N ALA A 25 12.28 2.06 -12.42
CA ALA A 25 11.30 3.15 -12.42
C ALA A 25 11.66 4.30 -11.48
N LEU A 26 12.42 4.06 -10.41
CA LEU A 26 12.87 5.10 -9.48
C LEU A 26 13.77 6.14 -10.14
N HIS A 27 14.53 5.77 -11.18
CA HIS A 27 15.41 6.71 -11.90
C HIS A 27 14.63 7.79 -12.67
N ASP A 28 13.36 7.53 -12.97
CA ASP A 28 12.47 8.46 -13.68
C ASP A 28 11.64 9.34 -12.73
N LEU A 29 11.81 9.19 -11.41
CA LEU A 29 11.09 9.97 -10.39
C LEU A 29 11.97 11.07 -9.76
N PRO A 30 11.40 12.26 -9.49
CA PRO A 30 12.10 13.29 -8.73
C PRO A 30 12.17 12.89 -7.25
N MET A 31 13.24 12.20 -6.85
CA MET A 31 13.39 11.64 -5.49
C MET A 31 13.70 12.69 -4.41
N GLN A 32 14.18 13.87 -4.80
CA GLN A 32 14.56 14.93 -3.86
C GLN A 32 13.32 15.54 -3.18
N GLY A 33 13.32 15.55 -1.85
CA GLY A 33 12.24 16.15 -1.06
C GLY A 33 10.95 15.31 -0.99
N LEU A 34 10.99 14.03 -1.36
CA LEU A 34 9.88 13.10 -1.15
C LEU A 34 9.84 12.58 0.29
N ASP A 35 8.69 12.68 0.93
CA ASP A 35 8.40 12.04 2.22
C ASP A 35 7.93 10.59 2.06
N LEU A 36 7.13 10.35 1.01
CA LEU A 36 6.42 9.10 0.78
C LEU A 36 6.47 8.73 -0.69
N LEU A 37 6.71 7.45 -0.97
CA LEU A 37 6.60 6.83 -2.28
C LEU A 37 5.58 5.70 -2.20
N PHE A 38 4.58 5.72 -3.07
CA PHE A 38 3.62 4.62 -3.21
C PHE A 38 4.00 3.73 -4.38
N ILE A 39 4.08 2.42 -4.13
CA ILE A 39 4.26 1.39 -5.16
C ILE A 39 2.94 0.63 -5.28
N GLU A 40 2.19 0.87 -6.36
CA GLU A 40 0.99 0.09 -6.67
C GLU A 40 1.39 -1.17 -7.44
N ASN A 41 1.23 -2.34 -6.80
CA ASN A 41 1.55 -3.61 -7.42
C ASN A 41 0.43 -4.09 -8.36
N VAL A 42 0.70 -5.15 -9.13
CA VAL A 42 -0.29 -5.84 -9.95
C VAL A 42 -1.41 -6.39 -9.05
N GLY A 43 -2.68 -6.23 -9.47
CA GLY A 43 -3.86 -6.70 -8.74
C GLY A 43 -3.94 -8.22 -8.61
N ASN A 44 -3.18 -8.78 -7.68
CA ASN A 44 -3.05 -10.22 -7.45
C ASN A 44 -2.71 -10.50 -5.97
N LEU A 45 -3.47 -11.38 -5.31
CA LEU A 45 -3.27 -11.74 -3.89
C LEU A 45 -2.35 -12.97 -3.69
N VAL A 46 -1.70 -13.46 -4.74
CA VAL A 46 -0.85 -14.66 -4.71
C VAL A 46 0.58 -14.30 -5.08
N CYS A 47 0.83 -13.90 -6.34
CA CYS A 47 2.20 -13.71 -6.83
C CYS A 47 2.99 -12.67 -6.02
N PRO A 48 2.45 -11.48 -5.70
CA PRO A 48 3.26 -10.44 -5.04
C PRO A 48 3.67 -10.80 -3.61
N ALA A 49 2.99 -11.74 -2.96
CA ALA A 49 3.21 -12.09 -1.56
C ALA A 49 4.62 -12.63 -1.26
N ILE A 50 5.41 -13.01 -2.27
CA ILE A 50 6.76 -13.55 -2.09
C ILE A 50 7.87 -12.61 -2.58
N TYR A 51 7.54 -11.48 -3.20
CA TYR A 51 8.52 -10.54 -3.73
C TYR A 51 8.67 -9.34 -2.81
N ASP A 52 9.88 -9.12 -2.34
CA ASP A 52 10.27 -7.89 -1.68
C ASP A 52 10.71 -6.88 -2.74
N LEU A 53 10.15 -5.66 -2.70
CA LEU A 53 10.49 -4.58 -3.61
C LEU A 53 11.42 -3.54 -2.96
N GLY A 54 11.79 -3.74 -1.68
CA GLY A 54 12.52 -2.75 -0.88
C GLY A 54 11.62 -1.72 -0.21
N GLN A 55 10.31 -1.95 -0.18
CA GLN A 55 9.34 -1.10 0.53
C GLN A 55 9.48 -1.21 2.05
N GLU A 56 9.29 -0.11 2.76
CA GLU A 56 9.32 -0.09 4.23
C GLU A 56 8.04 -0.70 4.85
N ARG A 57 6.88 -0.52 4.19
CA ARG A 57 5.59 -1.04 4.65
C ARG A 57 4.82 -1.70 3.52
N ASN A 58 4.15 -2.80 3.85
CA ASN A 58 3.26 -3.55 2.97
C ASN A 58 1.80 -3.31 3.37
N VAL A 59 1.03 -2.73 2.44
CA VAL A 59 -0.39 -2.45 2.64
C VAL A 59 -1.20 -3.33 1.70
N VAL A 60 -2.04 -4.19 2.27
CA VAL A 60 -2.95 -5.03 1.49
C VAL A 60 -4.33 -4.41 1.49
N MET A 61 -4.93 -4.24 0.32
CA MET A 61 -6.29 -3.74 0.19
C MET A 61 -7.23 -4.87 -0.24
N VAL A 62 -8.35 -5.02 0.46
CA VAL A 62 -9.49 -5.84 0.06
C VAL A 62 -10.75 -5.00 0.07
N SER A 63 -11.65 -5.21 -0.88
CA SER A 63 -12.96 -4.57 -0.85
C SER A 63 -14.02 -5.46 -0.19
N VAL A 64 -15.04 -4.86 0.43
CA VAL A 64 -16.18 -5.61 1.01
C VAL A 64 -16.89 -6.49 -0.03
N THR A 65 -16.83 -6.13 -1.31
CA THR A 65 -17.39 -6.92 -2.43
C THR A 65 -16.65 -8.22 -2.72
N GLU A 66 -15.46 -8.41 -2.16
CA GLU A 66 -14.64 -9.60 -2.37
C GLU A 66 -14.92 -10.72 -1.35
N GLY A 67 -15.60 -10.39 -0.24
CA GLY A 67 -15.91 -11.31 0.84
C GLY A 67 -14.89 -11.32 1.98
N GLU A 68 -15.34 -11.71 3.17
CA GLU A 68 -14.58 -11.71 4.43
C GLU A 68 -13.57 -12.87 4.57
N ASP A 69 -13.58 -13.82 3.63
CA ASP A 69 -12.77 -15.04 3.66
C ASP A 69 -11.38 -14.89 3.01
N LYS A 70 -11.09 -13.73 2.39
CA LYS A 70 -9.82 -13.46 1.72
C LYS A 70 -8.59 -13.70 2.59
N PRO A 71 -8.56 -13.31 3.88
CA PRO A 71 -7.41 -13.58 4.73
C PRO A 71 -7.07 -15.07 4.81
N LEU A 72 -8.09 -15.92 4.95
CA LEU A 72 -7.90 -17.38 5.04
C LEU A 72 -7.56 -18.02 3.68
N LYS A 73 -8.07 -17.46 2.58
CA LYS A 73 -7.79 -17.94 1.22
C LYS A 73 -6.38 -17.57 0.74
N TYR A 74 -5.85 -16.44 1.17
CA TYR A 74 -4.54 -15.92 0.72
C TYR A 74 -3.59 -15.66 1.89
N PRO A 75 -3.35 -16.62 2.79
CA PRO A 75 -2.74 -16.36 4.09
C PRO A 75 -1.30 -15.83 3.98
N VAL A 76 -0.58 -16.17 2.91
CA VAL A 76 0.79 -15.69 2.67
C VAL A 76 0.81 -14.18 2.42
N MET A 77 -0.19 -13.64 1.72
CA MET A 77 -0.31 -12.20 1.45
C MET A 77 -0.58 -11.42 2.74
N PHE A 78 -1.62 -11.83 3.48
CA PHE A 78 -2.04 -11.11 4.68
C PHE A 78 -1.03 -11.22 5.82
N ARG A 79 -0.33 -12.36 5.96
CA ARG A 79 0.69 -12.53 7.01
C ARG A 79 1.83 -11.50 6.94
N LYS A 80 2.14 -10.99 5.74
CA LYS A 80 3.21 -10.01 5.52
C LYS A 80 2.73 -8.56 5.52
N ALA A 81 1.42 -8.32 5.64
CA ALA A 81 0.87 -6.97 5.63
C ALA A 81 1.14 -6.28 6.98
N ASP A 82 1.58 -5.03 6.93
CA ASP A 82 1.66 -4.13 8.09
C ASP A 82 0.31 -3.46 8.36
N LEU A 83 -0.52 -3.35 7.31
CA LEU A 83 -1.87 -2.84 7.39
C LEU A 83 -2.76 -3.47 6.32
N VAL A 84 -4.02 -3.76 6.70
CA VAL A 84 -5.07 -4.13 5.76
C VAL A 84 -6.10 -3.00 5.62
N ILE A 85 -6.30 -2.52 4.40
CA ILE A 85 -7.41 -1.61 4.06
C ILE A 85 -8.63 -2.43 3.65
N VAL A 86 -9.75 -2.23 4.35
CA VAL A 86 -11.06 -2.77 3.98
C VAL A 86 -11.84 -1.68 3.26
N ALA A 87 -11.78 -1.71 1.94
CA ALA A 87 -12.29 -0.66 1.06
C ALA A 87 -13.77 -0.85 0.67
N LYS A 88 -14.36 0.23 0.17
CA LYS A 88 -15.75 0.30 -0.36
C LYS A 88 -16.81 0.03 0.71
N THR A 89 -16.58 0.45 1.95
CA THR A 89 -17.53 0.25 3.06
C THR A 89 -18.90 0.89 2.82
N ASP A 90 -18.99 1.87 1.91
CA ASP A 90 -20.25 2.44 1.44
C ASP A 90 -21.20 1.43 0.80
N LEU A 91 -20.69 0.25 0.39
CA LEU A 91 -21.48 -0.83 -0.19
C LEU A 91 -22.04 -1.81 0.84
N LEU A 92 -21.68 -1.70 2.12
CA LEU A 92 -22.19 -2.59 3.17
C LEU A 92 -23.72 -2.66 3.25
N PRO A 93 -24.49 -1.56 3.08
CA PRO A 93 -25.95 -1.65 3.04
C PRO A 93 -26.52 -2.54 1.92
N ALA A 94 -25.75 -2.76 0.85
CA ALA A 94 -26.11 -3.65 -0.26
C ALA A 94 -25.56 -5.09 -0.10
N LEU A 95 -24.79 -5.36 0.96
CA LEU A 95 -24.13 -6.63 1.24
C LEU A 95 -24.54 -7.14 2.63
N PRO A 96 -25.79 -7.60 2.81
CA PRO A 96 -26.34 -7.95 4.13
C PRO A 96 -25.60 -9.10 4.82
N ASP A 97 -24.96 -9.97 4.04
CA ASP A 97 -24.23 -11.13 4.56
C ASP A 97 -22.77 -10.81 4.94
N PHE A 98 -22.24 -9.65 4.53
CA PHE A 98 -20.86 -9.29 4.85
C PHE A 98 -20.74 -8.79 6.29
N ARG A 99 -19.76 -9.32 7.01
CA ARG A 99 -19.52 -9.05 8.43
C ARG A 99 -18.08 -8.59 8.66
N LEU A 100 -17.93 -7.30 8.99
CA LEU A 100 -16.62 -6.69 9.29
C LEU A 100 -15.91 -7.38 10.46
N ASP A 101 -16.66 -7.83 11.45
CA ASP A 101 -16.15 -8.61 12.58
C ASP A 101 -15.56 -9.95 12.14
N VAL A 102 -16.23 -10.68 11.25
CA VAL A 102 -15.71 -11.95 10.70
C VAL A 102 -14.43 -11.73 9.89
N LEU A 103 -14.34 -10.65 9.10
CA LEU A 103 -13.10 -10.30 8.39
C LEU A 103 -11.97 -10.03 9.38
N ARG A 104 -12.22 -9.28 10.46
CA ARG A 104 -11.22 -8.98 11.49
C ARG A 104 -10.74 -10.25 12.21
N ASP A 105 -11.65 -11.16 12.53
CA ASP A 105 -11.28 -12.46 13.12
C ASP A 105 -10.43 -13.29 12.16
N ASN A 106 -10.77 -13.29 10.87
CA ASN A 106 -9.99 -13.98 9.85
C ASN A 106 -8.57 -13.37 9.68
N LEU A 107 -8.43 -12.04 9.78
CA LEU A 107 -7.13 -11.39 9.84
C LEU A 107 -6.35 -11.83 11.08
N ALA A 108 -7.00 -11.88 12.25
CA ALA A 108 -6.36 -12.28 13.51
C ALA A 108 -5.84 -13.73 13.51
N ARG A 109 -6.42 -14.60 12.69
CA ARG A 109 -5.96 -15.99 12.53
C ARG A 109 -4.72 -16.13 11.63
N VAL A 110 -4.38 -15.09 10.87
CA VAL A 110 -3.36 -15.14 9.81
C VAL A 110 -2.19 -14.20 10.08
N MET A 111 -2.50 -12.98 10.54
CA MET A 111 -1.55 -11.91 10.81
C MET A 111 -0.95 -12.06 12.22
N PRO A 112 0.38 -11.91 12.39
CA PRO A 112 0.99 -11.84 13.72
C PRO A 112 0.51 -10.63 14.52
N GLU A 113 0.39 -9.47 13.85
CA GLU A 113 -0.10 -8.21 14.43
C GLU A 113 -1.26 -7.68 13.58
N PRO A 114 -2.51 -8.10 13.88
CA PRO A 114 -3.65 -7.79 13.03
C PRO A 114 -4.01 -6.30 13.12
N ARG A 115 -3.84 -5.57 12.02
CA ARG A 115 -4.23 -4.15 11.91
C ARG A 115 -5.05 -3.94 10.65
N SER A 116 -6.22 -3.31 10.78
CA SER A 116 -7.05 -2.94 9.62
C SER A 116 -7.76 -1.61 9.78
N ILE A 117 -7.96 -0.91 8.66
CA ILE A 117 -8.76 0.32 8.57
C ILE A 117 -9.88 0.07 7.56
N ALA A 118 -11.12 0.25 8.00
CA ALA A 118 -12.29 0.21 7.14
C ALA A 118 -12.55 1.61 6.58
N LEU A 119 -12.68 1.75 5.26
CA LEU A 119 -12.88 3.05 4.63
C LEU A 119 -13.71 2.99 3.34
N SER A 120 -14.24 4.15 2.98
CA SER A 120 -14.82 4.42 1.68
C SER A 120 -14.21 5.67 1.08
N ALA A 121 -13.55 5.51 -0.07
CA ALA A 121 -13.09 6.65 -0.86
C ALA A 121 -14.24 7.48 -1.44
N ARG A 122 -15.46 6.92 -1.50
CA ARG A 122 -16.67 7.62 -2.01
C ARG A 122 -17.25 8.55 -0.95
N SER A 123 -17.45 8.06 0.27
CA SER A 123 -18.01 8.88 1.36
C SER A 123 -16.94 9.68 2.12
N GLY A 124 -15.67 9.26 2.03
CA GLY A 124 -14.57 9.80 2.82
C GLY A 124 -14.44 9.17 4.21
N GLU A 125 -15.38 8.31 4.63
CA GLU A 125 -15.31 7.61 5.90
C GLU A 125 -14.03 6.77 5.98
N GLY A 126 -13.33 6.82 7.12
CA GLY A 126 -12.09 6.09 7.35
C GLY A 126 -10.84 6.67 6.68
N MET A 127 -10.97 7.60 5.72
CA MET A 127 -9.83 8.22 5.05
C MET A 127 -8.93 8.98 6.02
N GLY A 128 -9.49 9.65 7.03
CA GLY A 128 -8.70 10.34 8.05
C GLY A 128 -7.81 9.39 8.86
N ALA A 129 -8.28 8.19 9.18
CA ALA A 129 -7.48 7.18 9.88
C ALA A 129 -6.35 6.66 9.00
N TRP A 130 -6.60 6.49 7.70
CA TRP A 130 -5.57 6.11 6.73
C TRP A 130 -4.49 7.18 6.59
N LEU A 131 -4.89 8.45 6.47
CA LEU A 131 -3.95 9.57 6.40
C LEU A 131 -3.11 9.70 7.68
N ALA A 132 -3.74 9.56 8.86
CA ALA A 132 -3.03 9.57 10.14
C ALA A 132 -1.98 8.45 10.23
N TRP A 133 -2.30 7.25 9.74
CA TRP A 133 -1.34 6.15 9.67
C TRP A 133 -0.15 6.46 8.76
N LEU A 134 -0.39 7.09 7.61
CA LEU A 134 0.68 7.50 6.70
C LEU A 134 1.57 8.58 7.33
N ASP A 135 0.98 9.51 8.09
CA ASP A 135 1.74 10.55 8.79
C ASP A 135 2.61 9.97 9.91
N GLU A 136 2.18 8.88 10.58
CA GLU A 136 3.01 8.14 11.54
C GLU A 136 4.28 7.55 10.90
N LEU A 137 4.26 7.26 9.60
CA LEU A 137 5.40 6.69 8.87
C LEU A 137 6.41 7.73 8.41
N ARG A 138 6.04 9.01 8.40
CA ARG A 138 6.97 10.06 7.99
C ARG A 138 8.10 10.12 9.01
N GLY A 139 9.31 9.70 8.60
CA GLY A 139 10.52 10.00 9.33
C GLY A 139 10.80 11.51 9.33
N PRO A 140 11.71 12.02 10.19
CA PRO A 140 12.21 13.37 10.03
C PRO A 140 12.82 13.50 8.64
N LEU A 141 12.31 14.44 7.84
CA LEU A 141 12.92 14.81 6.56
C LEU A 141 14.40 15.01 6.81
N ALA A 142 15.24 14.18 6.19
CA ALA A 142 16.66 14.44 6.13
C ALA A 142 16.79 15.81 5.46
N ALA A 143 17.16 16.82 6.24
CA ALA A 143 17.38 18.18 5.75
C ALA A 143 18.23 18.05 4.49
N ALA A 144 17.67 18.53 3.36
CA ALA A 144 18.21 18.36 2.02
C ALA A 144 19.74 18.31 2.07
N ALA A 145 20.31 17.12 1.81
CA ALA A 145 21.74 16.97 1.70
C ALA A 145 22.23 18.08 0.76
N GLY A 146 23.06 18.97 1.31
CA GLY A 146 23.37 20.27 0.72
C GLY A 146 23.76 20.17 -0.74
N ASP A 147 23.37 21.20 -1.48
CA ASP A 147 23.74 21.48 -2.85
C ASP A 147 25.18 20.98 -3.19
N PRO A 148 25.36 20.03 -4.12
CA PRO A 148 26.68 19.64 -4.60
C PRO A 148 27.38 20.76 -5.39
N GLY A 149 26.72 21.90 -5.60
CA GLY A 149 27.09 22.98 -6.49
C GLY A 149 27.92 24.11 -5.90
N GLU A 150 28.76 23.90 -4.88
CA GLU A 150 29.71 24.95 -4.47
C GLU A 150 31.09 24.42 -4.03
N ARG A 151 31.83 23.86 -4.98
CA ARG A 151 33.29 24.03 -5.01
C ARG A 151 33.73 24.55 -6.37
N ARG A 152 33.60 25.87 -6.48
CA ARG A 152 34.27 26.69 -7.50
C ARG A 152 35.78 26.51 -7.37
N SER A 153 36.39 26.34 -8.54
CA SER A 153 37.77 26.68 -8.88
C SER A 153 38.43 27.73 -7.98
N ALA A 154 39.54 27.35 -7.36
CA ALA A 154 40.70 28.19 -7.07
C ALA A 154 41.95 27.33 -7.28
#